data_AF-A0A0F2LB27-F1
#
_entry.id   AF-A0A0F2LB27-F1
#
_cell.length_a   1.000
_cell.length_b   1.000
_cell.length_c   1.000
_cell.angle_alpha   90.00
_cell.angle_beta   90.00
_cell.angle_gamma   90.00
#
_symmetry.space_group_name_H-M   'P 1'
#
loop_
_entity.id
_entity.type
_entity.pdbx_description
1 polymer ?
#
loop_
_entity_poly.entity_id
_entity_poly.type
_entity_poly.pdbx_seq_one_letter_code
_entity_poly.pdbx_strand_id
1 'polypeptide(L)'
;MYFAVPHTVVQTVTVTSPPQTATTTVTQTATVTQTITSPPQTVTQTVTAAQTSASAAQMAAMRIIASASAEINGRKGGPVALYPLVVVVPPGTYVETPNGVLTTYNLTVVLLTAPTATTPNGETTAFAFAYLINGVSSPQLTFVDSAGKPKPVITAALVPPTWTSWAYAGYSINGTELVGGRYLFEDVWVRADPWLVNLQFVRPIAWVFAQRQEPWPEGQTTEVVDAPYSAGLVPVAVATATINASRGGAVALGNILAVVQPGTYLFTGSALQTLYNFSLVYYSSNISGINGMKPLAAYAFAADGEVTAGYAFVSANGTPMPVITIALWPPGTTSWTWLAQSSASAYEDLAMGSYKFPDVWVEAGPFIVNLQFFRPVPWVFLAGGASSSQGSPSGGSSGGG
;
A
#
# COMPACT_ATOMS: atom_id res chain seq x y z
N MET A 1 5.13 -45.11 -14.79
CA MET A 1 4.75 -43.69 -14.61
C MET A 1 5.70 -42.85 -15.46
N TYR A 2 5.21 -42.32 -16.57
CA TYR A 2 5.96 -41.40 -17.43
C TYR A 2 5.82 -39.99 -16.86
N PHE A 3 6.92 -39.34 -16.50
CA PHE A 3 6.94 -37.92 -16.16
C PHE A 3 7.02 -37.12 -17.47
N ALA A 4 6.00 -36.33 -17.76
CA ALA A 4 6.00 -35.39 -18.86
C ALA A 4 6.94 -34.21 -18.56
N VAL A 5 7.89 -33.97 -19.45
CA VAL A 5 8.78 -32.80 -19.42
C VAL A 5 7.99 -31.59 -19.94
N PRO A 6 8.02 -30.42 -19.29
CA PRO A 6 7.36 -29.23 -19.81
C PRO A 6 8.06 -28.76 -21.10
N HIS A 7 7.32 -28.78 -22.21
CA HIS A 7 7.75 -28.17 -23.46
C HIS A 7 7.44 -26.67 -23.44
N THR A 8 8.48 -25.85 -23.59
CA THR A 8 8.32 -24.42 -23.89
C THR A 8 8.26 -24.26 -25.40
N VAL A 9 7.13 -23.78 -25.92
CA VAL A 9 6.98 -23.45 -27.34
C VAL A 9 7.30 -21.97 -27.51
N VAL A 10 8.41 -21.66 -28.17
CA VAL A 10 8.73 -20.29 -28.62
C VAL A 10 8.28 -20.17 -30.06
N GLN A 11 7.21 -19.42 -30.30
CA GLN A 11 6.71 -19.15 -31.65
C GLN A 11 7.29 -17.81 -32.12
N THR A 12 8.14 -17.85 -33.14
CA THR A 12 8.68 -16.64 -33.79
C THR A 12 7.93 -16.42 -35.10
N VAL A 13 7.19 -15.32 -35.21
CA VAL A 13 6.48 -14.93 -36.44
C VAL A 13 7.26 -13.79 -37.09
N THR A 14 7.77 -14.02 -38.31
CA THR A 14 8.46 -13.01 -39.12
C THR A 14 7.54 -12.55 -40.24
N VAL A 15 7.19 -11.26 -40.26
CA VAL A 15 6.46 -10.64 -41.37
C VAL A 15 7.42 -9.69 -42.10
N THR A 16 7.61 -9.91 -43.41
CA THR A 16 8.46 -9.07 -44.27
C THR A 16 7.60 -8.18 -45.15
N SER A 17 7.86 -6.86 -45.13
CA SER A 17 7.29 -5.88 -46.07
C SER A 17 8.40 -5.14 -46.83
N PRO A 18 8.18 -4.73 -48.10
CA PRO A 18 9.20 -4.15 -48.98
C PRO A 18 9.53 -2.67 -48.66
N PRO A 19 10.64 -2.10 -49.19
CA PRO A 19 11.37 -1.00 -48.57
C PRO A 19 10.92 0.37 -49.08
N GLN A 20 10.79 1.36 -48.19
CA GLN A 20 10.88 2.78 -48.57
C GLN A 20 11.50 3.67 -47.47
N THR A 21 12.37 4.55 -47.97
CA THR A 21 12.89 5.83 -47.45
C THR A 21 13.64 5.82 -46.12
N ALA A 22 14.94 6.16 -46.22
CA ALA A 22 15.89 6.20 -45.11
C ALA A 22 15.36 7.03 -43.92
N THR A 23 14.92 6.30 -42.90
CA THR A 23 14.59 6.82 -41.57
C THR A 23 15.76 6.42 -40.68
N THR A 24 16.36 7.37 -39.96
CA THR A 24 17.32 7.05 -38.90
C THR A 24 16.59 6.32 -37.79
N THR A 25 16.66 4.99 -37.81
CA THR A 25 16.09 4.13 -36.77
C THR A 25 16.94 4.24 -35.51
N VAL A 26 16.43 4.92 -34.49
CA VAL A 26 16.97 4.84 -33.12
C VAL A 26 16.15 3.80 -32.36
N THR A 27 16.73 2.63 -32.12
CA THR A 27 16.12 1.60 -31.28
C THR A 27 16.45 1.88 -29.81
N GLN A 28 15.49 2.37 -29.04
CA GLN A 28 15.56 2.32 -27.57
C GLN A 28 14.89 1.05 -27.07
N THR A 29 15.60 0.29 -26.24
CA THR A 29 15.11 -0.92 -25.59
C THR A 29 14.83 -0.61 -24.13
N ALA A 30 13.56 -0.70 -23.72
CA ALA A 30 13.19 -0.74 -22.31
C ALA A 30 12.73 -2.16 -21.98
N THR A 31 13.35 -2.77 -20.97
CA THR A 31 12.96 -4.07 -20.44
C THR A 31 12.34 -3.86 -19.07
N VAL A 32 11.05 -4.15 -18.94
CA VAL A 32 10.38 -4.19 -17.63
C VAL A 32 10.02 -5.65 -17.36
N THR A 33 10.57 -6.19 -16.28
CA THR A 33 10.21 -7.52 -15.78
C THR A 33 9.32 -7.36 -14.56
N GLN A 34 8.09 -7.86 -14.63
CA GLN A 34 7.19 -7.99 -13.49
C GLN A 34 6.84 -9.47 -13.31
N THR A 35 6.98 -9.97 -12.08
CA THR A 35 6.53 -11.32 -11.73
C THR A 35 5.16 -11.21 -11.08
N ILE A 36 4.13 -11.66 -11.80
CA ILE A 36 2.77 -11.76 -11.31
C ILE A 36 2.55 -13.19 -10.81
N THR A 37 2.18 -13.34 -9.54
CA THR A 37 1.82 -14.65 -8.97
C THR A 37 0.31 -14.70 -8.75
N SER A 38 -0.40 -15.52 -9.52
CA SER A 38 -1.84 -15.81 -9.38
C SER A 38 -2.03 -17.33 -9.34
N PRO A 39 -2.52 -17.96 -8.25
CA PRO A 39 -2.66 -19.42 -8.22
C PRO A 39 -3.50 -19.93 -9.41
N PRO A 40 -3.05 -20.95 -10.18
CA PRO A 40 -1.87 -21.81 -9.99
C PRO A 40 -0.62 -21.40 -10.80
N GLN A 41 -0.52 -20.17 -11.33
CA GLN A 41 0.52 -19.75 -12.25
C GLN A 41 1.42 -18.62 -11.70
N THR A 42 2.71 -18.74 -11.98
CA THR A 42 3.67 -17.61 -11.88
C THR A 42 3.90 -17.12 -13.29
N VAL A 43 3.49 -15.88 -13.57
CA VAL A 43 3.70 -15.22 -14.86
C VAL A 43 4.80 -14.20 -14.69
N THR A 44 6.00 -14.52 -15.18
CA THR A 44 7.05 -13.51 -15.38
C THR A 44 6.78 -12.82 -16.71
N GLN A 45 6.21 -11.60 -16.67
CA GLN A 45 6.10 -10.76 -17.85
C GLN A 45 7.41 -9.98 -18.00
N THR A 46 8.22 -10.37 -18.98
CA THR A 46 9.34 -9.56 -19.46
C THR A 46 8.89 -8.87 -20.73
N VAL A 47 8.57 -7.58 -20.64
CA VAL A 47 8.23 -6.77 -21.81
C VAL A 47 9.51 -6.11 -22.30
N THR A 48 10.09 -6.67 -23.36
CA THR A 48 11.15 -6.05 -24.16
C THR A 48 10.47 -5.32 -25.30
N ALA A 49 10.50 -3.99 -25.30
CA ALA A 49 9.79 -3.24 -26.32
C ALA A 49 10.75 -2.29 -27.06
N ALA A 50 10.99 -2.62 -28.33
CA ALA A 50 11.73 -1.79 -29.29
C ALA A 50 10.88 -0.57 -29.71
N GLN A 51 11.53 0.50 -30.13
CA GLN A 51 10.87 1.71 -30.64
C GLN A 51 11.04 1.81 -32.16
N THR A 52 9.94 2.07 -32.85
CA THR A 52 9.89 2.71 -34.18
C THR A 52 9.26 4.08 -33.96
N SER A 53 10.02 5.15 -34.21
CA SER A 53 9.51 6.52 -34.09
C SER A 53 8.57 6.84 -35.25
N ALA A 54 7.28 7.05 -34.95
CA ALA A 54 6.38 7.82 -35.82
C ALA A 54 6.52 9.33 -35.50
N SER A 55 6.23 10.18 -36.47
CA SER A 55 6.39 11.64 -36.41
C SER A 55 5.67 12.29 -35.20
N ALA A 56 6.29 13.33 -34.63
CA ALA A 56 5.92 14.06 -33.43
C ALA A 56 4.51 14.72 -33.38
N ALA A 57 3.66 14.53 -34.39
CA ALA A 57 2.36 15.22 -34.50
C ALA A 57 1.21 14.54 -33.70
N GLN A 58 1.47 13.48 -32.93
CA GLN A 58 0.41 12.73 -32.25
C GLN A 58 0.87 12.04 -30.95
N MET A 59 1.77 12.66 -30.19
CA MET A 59 2.11 12.14 -28.86
C MET A 59 1.19 12.79 -27.82
N ALA A 60 0.25 12.00 -27.30
CA ALA A 60 -0.60 12.40 -26.19
C ALA A 60 0.25 12.90 -25.01
N ALA A 61 -0.03 14.12 -24.51
CA ALA A 61 0.60 14.65 -23.32
C ALA A 61 -0.32 14.44 -22.11
N MET A 62 0.21 13.84 -21.04
CA MET A 62 -0.45 13.83 -19.74
C MET A 62 0.04 15.03 -18.93
N ARG A 63 -0.88 15.88 -18.47
CA ARG A 63 -0.54 17.09 -17.70
C ARG A 63 -0.63 16.82 -16.21
N ILE A 64 0.33 17.30 -15.43
CA ILE A 64 0.29 17.27 -13.97
C ILE A 64 -0.86 18.15 -13.47
N ILE A 65 -1.73 17.55 -12.66
CA ILE A 65 -2.88 18.19 -12.02
C ILE A 65 -2.53 18.60 -10.58
N ALA A 66 -1.85 17.71 -9.86
CA ALA A 66 -1.46 17.89 -8.48
C ALA A 66 -0.22 17.06 -8.16
N SER A 67 0.50 17.43 -7.11
CA SER A 67 1.62 16.67 -6.60
C SER A 67 1.67 16.74 -5.07
N ALA A 68 2.24 15.71 -4.46
CA ALA A 68 2.62 15.70 -3.06
C ALA A 68 3.98 15.00 -2.93
N SER A 69 4.78 15.44 -1.98
CA SER A 69 6.13 14.93 -1.80
C SER A 69 6.44 14.70 -0.33
N ALA A 70 7.26 13.70 -0.06
CA ALA A 70 7.89 13.51 1.25
C ALA A 70 9.37 13.15 1.07
N GLU A 71 10.19 13.60 2.01
CA GLU A 71 11.53 13.05 2.17
C GLU A 71 11.43 11.67 2.84
N ILE A 72 11.98 10.67 2.18
CA ILE A 72 11.97 9.29 2.62
C ILE A 72 13.37 8.90 3.06
N ASN A 73 13.50 8.51 4.33
CA ASN A 73 14.66 7.76 4.80
C ASN A 73 14.40 6.27 4.58
N GLY A 74 15.17 5.61 3.72
CA GLY A 74 14.90 4.24 3.30
C GLY A 74 14.89 3.23 4.45
N ARG A 75 15.62 3.47 5.54
CA ARG A 75 15.57 2.62 6.74
C ARG A 75 14.24 2.73 7.49
N LYS A 76 13.66 3.94 7.56
CA LYS A 76 12.42 4.22 8.28
C LYS A 76 11.16 4.05 7.43
N GLY A 77 11.28 4.23 6.11
CA GLY A 77 10.12 4.33 5.23
C GLY A 77 9.37 5.66 5.42
N GLY A 78 8.18 5.75 4.84
CA GLY A 78 7.32 6.92 4.99
C GLY A 78 6.15 6.93 4.01
N PRO A 79 5.05 7.62 4.35
CA PRO A 79 3.90 7.80 3.47
C PRO A 79 3.96 9.11 2.65
N VAL A 80 3.28 9.11 1.51
CA VAL A 80 2.89 10.29 0.72
C VAL A 80 1.42 10.14 0.39
N ALA A 81 0.59 11.09 0.79
CA ALA A 81 -0.83 11.11 0.46
C ALA A 81 -1.14 12.19 -0.57
N LEU A 82 -1.86 11.80 -1.62
CA LEU A 82 -2.39 12.68 -2.65
C LEU A 82 -3.70 12.08 -3.15
N TYR A 83 -4.82 12.55 -2.60
CA TYR A 83 -6.14 11.97 -2.84
C TYR A 83 -6.43 11.81 -4.35
N PRO A 84 -6.84 10.61 -4.82
CA PRO A 84 -7.38 9.48 -4.04
C PRO A 84 -6.34 8.44 -3.57
N LEU A 85 -5.04 8.75 -3.64
CA LEU A 85 -3.95 7.81 -3.37
C LEU A 85 -3.29 8.04 -2.00
N VAL A 86 -2.91 6.93 -1.37
CA VAL A 86 -1.91 6.89 -0.29
C VAL A 86 -0.81 5.94 -0.73
N VAL A 87 0.40 6.46 -0.88
CA VAL A 87 1.58 5.69 -1.25
C VAL A 87 2.45 5.55 -0.02
N VAL A 88 2.82 4.34 0.34
CA VAL A 88 3.63 4.04 1.51
C VAL A 88 4.91 3.34 1.06
N VAL A 89 6.05 3.96 1.36
CA VAL A 89 7.35 3.29 1.28
C VAL A 89 7.56 2.49 2.56
N PRO A 90 7.65 1.14 2.50
CA PRO A 90 7.90 0.35 3.68
C PRO A 90 9.31 0.60 4.26
N PRO A 91 9.51 0.40 5.58
CA PRO A 91 10.84 0.46 6.17
C PRO A 91 11.83 -0.51 5.51
N GLY A 92 13.08 -0.10 5.34
CA GLY A 92 14.12 -0.87 4.65
C GLY A 92 13.94 -0.92 3.12
N THR A 93 13.39 0.14 2.53
CA THR A 93 13.23 0.29 1.07
C THR A 93 14.12 1.44 0.58
N TYR A 94 15.02 1.14 -0.33
CA TYR A 94 15.99 2.05 -0.92
C TYR A 94 15.70 2.20 -2.42
N VAL A 95 16.38 3.13 -3.10
CA VAL A 95 16.27 3.25 -4.56
C VAL A 95 17.61 2.93 -5.21
N GLU A 96 17.65 1.86 -5.98
CA GLU A 96 18.75 1.55 -6.87
C GLU A 96 18.69 2.45 -8.11
N THR A 97 19.82 3.04 -8.46
CA THR A 97 20.02 3.91 -9.62
C THR A 97 21.25 3.45 -10.40
N PRO A 98 21.42 3.87 -11.67
CA PRO A 98 22.66 3.63 -12.41
C PRO A 98 23.94 4.13 -11.69
N ASN A 99 23.81 5.09 -10.78
CA ASN A 99 24.90 5.73 -10.07
C ASN A 99 25.08 5.20 -8.62
N GLY A 100 24.34 4.17 -8.23
CA GLY A 100 24.37 3.58 -6.89
C GLY A 100 23.02 3.62 -6.17
N VAL A 101 23.03 3.33 -4.87
CA VAL A 101 21.82 3.19 -4.05
C VAL A 101 21.56 4.46 -3.24
N LEU A 102 20.36 5.02 -3.37
CA LEU A 102 19.88 6.14 -2.56
C LEU A 102 19.29 5.63 -1.25
N THR A 103 19.85 6.08 -0.13
CA THR A 103 19.38 5.74 1.22
C THR A 103 18.42 6.77 1.80
N THR A 104 18.45 7.99 1.28
CA THR A 104 17.45 9.04 1.52
C THR A 104 17.12 9.67 0.18
N TYR A 105 15.84 9.90 -0.09
CA TYR A 105 15.36 10.42 -1.37
C TYR A 105 14.03 11.15 -1.19
N ASN A 106 13.75 12.11 -2.06
CA ASN A 106 12.43 12.70 -2.15
C ASN A 106 11.55 11.84 -3.06
N LEU A 107 10.47 11.28 -2.50
CA LEU A 107 9.42 10.65 -3.28
C LEU A 107 8.34 11.70 -3.55
N THR A 108 8.07 11.95 -4.83
CA THR A 108 6.93 12.76 -5.26
C THR A 108 5.92 11.87 -5.98
N VAL A 109 4.66 11.94 -5.54
CA VAL A 109 3.52 11.36 -6.24
C VAL A 109 2.86 12.49 -7.02
N VAL A 110 2.61 12.26 -8.31
CA VAL A 110 1.88 13.22 -9.15
C VAL A 110 0.58 12.59 -9.66
N LEU A 111 -0.49 13.38 -9.69
CA LEU A 111 -1.70 13.08 -10.44
C LEU A 111 -1.65 13.77 -11.79
N LEU A 112 -2.12 13.07 -12.80
CA LEU A 112 -2.00 13.43 -14.20
C LEU A 112 -3.36 13.30 -14.89
N THR A 113 -3.61 14.11 -15.91
CA THR A 113 -4.72 13.87 -16.82
C THR A 113 -4.56 12.50 -17.49
N ALA A 114 -5.67 11.85 -17.84
CA ALA A 114 -5.61 10.63 -18.63
C ALA A 114 -4.91 10.89 -19.97
N PRO A 115 -4.12 9.92 -20.49
CA PRO A 115 -3.60 10.00 -21.84
C PRO A 115 -4.76 9.84 -22.85
N THR A 116 -4.63 10.44 -24.03
CA THR A 116 -5.60 10.24 -25.12
C THR A 116 -5.46 8.90 -25.81
N ALA A 117 -4.38 8.16 -25.53
CA ALA A 117 -4.17 6.81 -26.05
C ALA A 117 -5.15 5.82 -25.41
N THR A 118 -5.84 5.03 -26.23
CA THR A 118 -6.71 3.94 -25.78
C THR A 118 -5.90 2.84 -25.12
N THR A 119 -6.40 2.25 -24.04
CA THR A 119 -5.76 1.08 -23.43
C THR A 119 -5.77 -0.12 -24.40
N PRO A 120 -4.87 -1.10 -24.23
CA PRO A 120 -4.78 -2.26 -25.13
C PRO A 120 -6.08 -3.08 -25.25
N ASN A 121 -6.96 -3.02 -24.25
CA ASN A 121 -8.23 -3.73 -24.21
C ASN A 121 -9.46 -2.82 -24.45
N GLY A 122 -9.28 -1.55 -24.77
CA GLY A 122 -10.38 -0.62 -25.08
C GLY A 122 -11.12 -0.06 -23.85
N GLU A 123 -10.56 -0.21 -22.66
CA GLU A 123 -11.11 0.38 -21.43
C GLU A 123 -11.05 1.91 -21.44
N THR A 124 -12.02 2.52 -20.77
CA THR A 124 -12.08 3.98 -20.64
C THR A 124 -11.11 4.43 -19.55
N THR A 125 -10.19 5.32 -19.90
CA THR A 125 -9.21 5.89 -18.97
C THR A 125 -9.86 6.97 -18.10
N ALA A 126 -9.43 7.08 -16.85
CA ALA A 126 -9.95 8.06 -15.89
C ALA A 126 -8.91 9.16 -15.57
N PHE A 127 -7.79 8.76 -14.96
CA PHE A 127 -6.65 9.63 -14.68
C PHE A 127 -5.37 8.78 -14.64
N ALA A 128 -4.21 9.42 -14.57
CA ALA A 128 -2.95 8.72 -14.36
C ALA A 128 -2.21 9.24 -13.12
N PHE A 129 -1.29 8.46 -12.59
CA PHE A 129 -0.38 8.89 -11.54
C PHE A 129 1.04 8.42 -11.86
N ALA A 130 2.04 9.07 -11.27
CA ALA A 130 3.43 8.64 -11.41
C ALA A 130 4.24 8.88 -10.15
N TYR A 131 5.35 8.13 -10.04
CA TYR A 131 6.35 8.33 -8.98
C TYR A 131 7.57 9.00 -9.56
N LEU A 132 8.03 10.05 -8.89
CA LEU A 132 9.28 10.74 -9.20
C LEU A 132 10.20 10.60 -7.98
N ILE A 133 11.40 10.09 -8.21
CA ILE A 133 12.47 10.03 -7.22
C ILE A 133 13.44 11.15 -7.50
N ASN A 134 13.56 12.10 -6.58
CA ASN A 134 14.35 13.32 -6.76
C ASN A 134 14.03 14.04 -8.09
N GLY A 135 12.74 14.08 -8.46
CA GLY A 135 12.25 14.70 -9.70
C GLY A 135 12.35 13.81 -10.95
N VAL A 136 12.89 12.59 -10.85
CA VAL A 136 13.07 11.68 -11.98
C VAL A 136 12.07 10.52 -11.93
N SER A 137 11.33 10.32 -13.01
CA SER A 137 10.57 9.09 -13.28
C SER A 137 11.27 8.30 -14.37
N SER A 138 11.62 7.03 -14.11
CA SER A 138 12.38 6.23 -15.05
C SER A 138 12.31 4.74 -14.72
N PRO A 139 12.18 3.85 -15.74
CA PRO A 139 12.26 2.42 -15.54
C PRO A 139 13.65 1.93 -15.12
N GLN A 140 14.70 2.76 -15.23
CA GLN A 140 16.06 2.40 -14.78
C GLN A 140 16.24 2.48 -13.26
N LEU A 141 15.31 3.15 -12.56
CA LEU A 141 15.30 3.19 -11.11
C LEU A 141 14.50 1.99 -10.57
N THR A 142 14.91 1.45 -9.44
CA THR A 142 14.21 0.33 -8.80
C THR A 142 14.13 0.54 -7.29
N PHE A 143 12.96 0.34 -6.69
CA PHE A 143 12.85 0.19 -5.24
C PHE A 143 13.37 -1.17 -4.81
N VAL A 144 14.31 -1.20 -3.88
CA VAL A 144 15.02 -2.42 -3.45
C VAL A 144 15.18 -2.49 -1.93
N ASP A 145 15.37 -3.70 -1.40
CA ASP A 145 15.79 -3.92 -0.03
C ASP A 145 17.31 -3.72 0.16
N SER A 146 17.82 -3.92 1.38
CA SER A 146 19.26 -3.80 1.66
C SER A 146 20.13 -4.84 0.96
N ALA A 147 19.55 -5.90 0.42
CA ALA A 147 20.23 -6.93 -0.36
C ALA A 147 20.11 -6.68 -1.88
N GLY A 148 19.52 -5.55 -2.30
CA GLY A 148 19.30 -5.22 -3.71
C GLY A 148 18.13 -5.97 -4.35
N LYS A 149 17.30 -6.69 -3.57
CA LYS A 149 16.13 -7.39 -4.12
C LYS A 149 14.97 -6.41 -4.28
N PRO A 150 14.13 -6.55 -5.33
CA PRO A 150 12.98 -5.67 -5.52
C PRO A 150 12.09 -5.63 -4.29
N LYS A 151 11.77 -4.41 -3.84
CA LYS A 151 10.91 -4.17 -2.69
C LYS A 151 9.84 -3.14 -3.06
N PRO A 152 8.56 -3.54 -3.15
CA PRO A 152 7.53 -2.68 -3.69
C PRO A 152 7.18 -1.53 -2.74
N VAL A 153 6.85 -0.37 -3.32
CA VAL A 153 6.05 0.63 -2.60
C VAL A 153 4.59 0.17 -2.59
N ILE A 154 3.92 0.38 -1.46
CA ILE A 154 2.51 0.04 -1.31
C ILE A 154 1.68 1.21 -1.78
N THR A 155 0.69 0.95 -2.63
CA THR A 155 -0.20 2.00 -3.14
C THR A 155 -1.63 1.61 -2.85
N ALA A 156 -2.29 2.39 -2.01
CA ALA A 156 -3.70 2.24 -1.70
C ALA A 156 -4.49 3.35 -2.41
N ALA A 157 -5.54 2.97 -3.13
CA ALA A 157 -6.37 3.87 -3.91
C ALA A 157 -7.84 3.78 -3.47
N LEU A 158 -8.44 4.93 -3.18
CA LEU A 158 -9.89 5.08 -2.97
C LEU A 158 -10.55 5.34 -4.33
N VAL A 159 -10.71 4.28 -5.09
CA VAL A 159 -11.30 4.30 -6.44
C VAL A 159 -12.38 3.20 -6.54
N PRO A 160 -13.30 3.29 -7.50
CA PRO A 160 -14.31 2.25 -7.68
C PRO A 160 -13.68 0.85 -7.84
N PRO A 161 -14.32 -0.21 -7.32
CA PRO A 161 -13.77 -1.58 -7.36
C PRO A 161 -13.71 -2.16 -8.77
N THR A 162 -14.39 -1.53 -9.73
CA THR A 162 -14.32 -1.83 -11.17
C THR A 162 -13.14 -1.15 -11.86
N TRP A 163 -12.22 -0.51 -11.14
CA TRP A 163 -11.05 0.11 -11.75
C TRP A 163 -9.83 -0.79 -11.70
N THR A 164 -8.91 -0.55 -12.63
CA THR A 164 -7.57 -1.12 -12.68
C THR A 164 -6.59 -0.05 -13.11
N SER A 165 -5.31 -0.39 -13.17
CA SER A 165 -4.32 0.48 -13.77
C SER A 165 -3.47 -0.26 -14.79
N TRP A 166 -2.89 0.52 -15.69
CA TRP A 166 -1.93 0.03 -16.67
C TRP A 166 -0.58 0.71 -16.48
N ALA A 167 0.50 -0.08 -16.51
CA ALA A 167 1.86 0.41 -16.62
C ALA A 167 2.00 1.30 -17.85
N TYR A 168 2.54 2.50 -17.65
CA TYR A 168 2.82 3.44 -18.71
C TYR A 168 4.25 3.95 -18.62
N ALA A 169 5.03 3.76 -19.69
CA ALA A 169 6.46 4.09 -19.69
C ALA A 169 6.95 4.54 -21.08
N GLY A 170 8.21 5.01 -21.15
CA GLY A 170 8.81 5.53 -22.37
C GLY A 170 8.42 6.97 -22.71
N TYR A 171 7.87 7.70 -21.74
CA TYR A 171 7.60 9.12 -21.85
C TYR A 171 8.81 9.94 -21.40
N SER A 172 8.80 11.23 -21.76
CA SER A 172 9.72 12.23 -21.22
C SER A 172 8.94 13.24 -20.37
N ILE A 173 9.57 13.80 -19.34
CA ILE A 173 9.00 14.88 -18.55
C ILE A 173 9.49 16.21 -19.15
N ASN A 174 8.56 17.06 -19.58
CA ASN A 174 8.82 18.40 -20.08
C ASN A 174 8.01 19.42 -19.27
N GLY A 175 8.65 20.03 -18.27
CA GLY A 175 7.98 20.93 -17.33
C GLY A 175 6.87 20.20 -16.56
N THR A 176 5.61 20.56 -16.84
CA THR A 176 4.42 19.99 -16.19
C THR A 176 3.74 18.89 -17.01
N GLU A 177 4.36 18.43 -18.10
CA GLU A 177 3.77 17.45 -19.01
C GLU A 177 4.65 16.20 -19.14
N LEU A 178 4.00 15.04 -19.18
CA LEU A 178 4.59 13.78 -19.60
C LEU A 178 4.21 13.57 -21.06
N VAL A 179 5.21 13.63 -21.94
CA VAL A 179 5.02 13.57 -23.39
C VAL A 179 5.47 12.23 -23.93
N GLY A 180 4.59 11.58 -24.69
CA GLY A 180 4.82 10.28 -25.29
C GLY A 180 4.57 9.12 -24.33
N GLY A 181 5.25 8.00 -24.55
CA GLY A 181 5.06 6.77 -23.80
C GLY A 181 4.02 5.80 -24.40
N ARG A 182 3.84 4.67 -23.72
CA ARG A 182 2.92 3.59 -24.12
C ARG A 182 2.51 2.73 -22.92
N TYR A 183 1.38 2.06 -23.06
CA TYR A 183 0.96 1.00 -22.16
C TYR A 183 1.91 -0.21 -22.27
N LEU A 184 2.18 -0.86 -21.14
CA LEU A 184 2.99 -2.08 -21.09
C LEU A 184 2.15 -3.29 -20.69
N PHE A 185 1.56 -3.28 -19.50
CA PHE A 185 0.76 -4.38 -18.94
C PHE A 185 -0.27 -3.83 -17.97
N GLU A 186 -1.34 -4.60 -17.75
CA GLU A 186 -2.35 -4.32 -16.73
C GLU A 186 -1.84 -4.76 -15.36
N ASP A 187 -2.14 -3.98 -14.33
CA ASP A 187 -1.80 -4.30 -12.95
C ASP A 187 -2.78 -5.25 -12.29
N VAL A 188 -2.29 -5.89 -11.23
CA VAL A 188 -3.11 -6.69 -10.33
C VAL A 188 -3.29 -5.96 -9.01
N TRP A 189 -4.54 -5.67 -8.68
CA TRP A 189 -4.92 -5.02 -7.43
C TRP A 189 -5.54 -6.02 -6.46
N VAL A 190 -5.26 -5.84 -5.17
CA VAL A 190 -5.96 -6.53 -4.07
C VAL A 190 -7.12 -5.65 -3.66
N ARG A 191 -8.34 -6.18 -3.70
CA ARG A 191 -9.53 -5.48 -3.22
C ARG A 191 -9.70 -5.71 -1.72
N ALA A 192 -9.76 -4.62 -0.97
CA ALA A 192 -10.11 -4.57 0.44
C ALA A 192 -11.06 -3.38 0.63
N ASP A 193 -12.36 -3.59 0.40
CA ASP A 193 -13.34 -2.53 0.20
C ASP A 193 -13.29 -1.44 1.31
N PRO A 194 -13.28 -0.13 0.96
CA PRO A 194 -13.40 0.48 -0.37
C PRO A 194 -12.07 0.69 -1.12
N TRP A 195 -11.00 0.01 -0.70
CA TRP A 195 -9.66 0.21 -1.24
C TRP A 195 -9.31 -0.80 -2.34
N LEU A 196 -8.60 -0.31 -3.34
CA LEU A 196 -7.71 -1.13 -4.16
C LEU A 196 -6.27 -0.92 -3.69
N VAL A 197 -5.55 -2.03 -3.43
CA VAL A 197 -4.16 -1.99 -2.98
C VAL A 197 -3.23 -2.69 -3.97
N ASN A 198 -2.19 -1.99 -4.42
CA ASN A 198 -1.12 -2.57 -5.23
C ASN A 198 0.11 -2.86 -4.34
N LEU A 199 0.62 -4.08 -4.47
CA LEU A 199 1.75 -4.63 -3.69
C LEU A 199 2.96 -4.95 -4.57
N GLN A 200 3.03 -4.41 -5.80
CA GLN A 200 3.96 -4.87 -6.83
C GLN A 200 4.77 -3.73 -7.48
N PHE A 201 4.50 -2.47 -7.14
CA PHE A 201 5.19 -1.34 -7.74
C PHE A 201 6.62 -1.20 -7.25
N VAL A 202 7.57 -1.67 -8.07
CA VAL A 202 9.01 -1.59 -7.80
C VAL A 202 9.75 -0.59 -8.71
N ARG A 203 9.08 -0.03 -9.71
CA ARG A 203 9.64 0.96 -10.64
C ARG A 203 8.92 2.29 -10.49
N PRO A 204 9.63 3.44 -10.38
CA PRO A 204 9.01 4.74 -10.43
C PRO A 204 8.71 5.12 -11.89
N ILE A 205 7.53 4.68 -12.36
CA ILE A 205 6.97 4.99 -13.68
C ILE A 205 5.55 5.58 -13.52
N ALA A 206 4.83 5.77 -14.62
CA ALA A 206 3.43 6.18 -14.59
C ALA A 206 2.49 4.97 -14.67
N TRP A 207 1.28 5.17 -14.15
CA TRP A 207 0.21 4.20 -14.09
C TRP A 207 -1.09 4.90 -14.46
N VAL A 208 -1.84 4.33 -15.40
CA VAL A 208 -3.07 4.93 -15.93
C VAL A 208 -4.25 4.14 -15.42
N PHE A 209 -5.12 4.77 -14.61
CA PHE A 209 -6.36 4.14 -14.17
C PHE A 209 -7.35 4.03 -15.33
N ALA A 210 -7.97 2.87 -15.45
CA ALA A 210 -8.97 2.55 -16.45
C ALA A 210 -10.14 1.75 -15.82
N GLN A 211 -11.29 1.84 -16.46
CA GLN A 211 -12.52 1.17 -16.03
C GLN A 211 -12.62 -0.22 -16.63
N ARG A 212 -12.61 -1.24 -15.78
CA ARG A 212 -12.92 -2.63 -16.12
C ARG A 212 -14.43 -2.84 -16.14
N GLN A 213 -14.84 -3.89 -16.84
CA GLN A 213 -16.24 -4.34 -16.85
C GLN A 213 -16.63 -5.03 -15.54
N GLU A 214 -15.74 -5.87 -15.01
CA GLU A 214 -15.97 -6.66 -13.81
C GLU A 214 -15.09 -6.14 -12.65
N PRO A 215 -15.62 -6.10 -11.42
CA PRO A 215 -14.83 -5.74 -10.25
C PRO A 215 -13.79 -6.80 -9.95
N TRP A 216 -12.72 -6.38 -9.26
CA TRP A 216 -11.80 -7.34 -8.65
C TRP A 216 -12.55 -8.24 -7.64
N PRO A 217 -12.23 -9.55 -7.58
CA PRO A 217 -12.74 -10.43 -6.53
C PRO A 217 -12.44 -9.83 -5.15
N GLU A 218 -13.39 -9.94 -4.23
CA GLU A 218 -13.17 -9.48 -2.85
C GLU A 218 -11.98 -10.24 -2.25
N GLY A 219 -10.98 -9.50 -1.76
CA GLY A 219 -9.77 -10.08 -1.16
C GLY A 219 -9.96 -10.51 0.29
N GLN A 220 -11.11 -10.20 0.88
CA GLN A 220 -11.44 -10.46 2.27
C GLN A 220 -12.88 -10.95 2.45
N THR A 221 -13.15 -11.55 3.61
CA THR A 221 -14.50 -11.69 4.15
C THR A 221 -14.69 -10.72 5.31
N THR A 222 -15.93 -10.36 5.62
CA THR A 222 -16.24 -9.52 6.78
C THR A 222 -17.47 -10.07 7.47
N GLU A 223 -17.40 -10.14 8.79
CA GLU A 223 -18.39 -10.73 9.65
C GLU A 223 -18.61 -9.83 10.86
N VAL A 224 -19.88 -9.65 11.23
CA VAL A 224 -20.27 -8.96 12.46
C VAL A 224 -20.30 -9.98 13.57
N VAL A 225 -19.67 -9.65 14.69
CA VAL A 225 -19.62 -10.51 15.88
C VAL A 225 -20.70 -10.06 16.85
N ASP A 226 -21.58 -10.99 17.19
CA ASP A 226 -22.57 -10.78 18.26
C ASP A 226 -22.00 -11.33 19.57
N ALA A 227 -21.15 -10.53 20.22
CA ALA A 227 -20.56 -10.86 21.50
C ALA A 227 -21.37 -10.21 22.64
N PRO A 228 -21.62 -10.94 23.74
CA PRO A 228 -22.31 -10.38 24.89
C PRO A 228 -21.51 -9.21 25.48
N TYR A 229 -22.20 -8.15 25.88
CA TYR A 229 -21.55 -6.98 26.45
C TYR A 229 -20.80 -7.35 27.74
N SER A 230 -19.48 -7.19 27.75
CA SER A 230 -18.61 -7.44 28.90
C SER A 230 -17.63 -6.29 29.15
N ALA A 231 -16.91 -6.35 30.28
CA ALA A 231 -15.83 -5.40 30.58
C ALA A 231 -14.55 -5.79 29.83
N GLY A 232 -13.93 -4.84 29.11
CA GLY A 232 -12.79 -5.12 28.25
C GLY A 232 -12.96 -4.60 26.83
N LEU A 233 -12.23 -5.20 25.90
CA LEU A 233 -12.43 -5.00 24.47
C LEU A 233 -13.33 -6.12 23.95
N VAL A 234 -14.52 -5.75 23.45
CA VAL A 234 -15.54 -6.71 22.97
C VAL A 234 -15.57 -6.65 21.45
N PRO A 235 -15.32 -7.75 20.72
CA PRO A 235 -15.25 -7.74 19.27
C PRO A 235 -16.63 -7.42 18.68
N VAL A 236 -16.63 -6.57 17.67
CA VAL A 236 -17.84 -6.11 16.96
C VAL A 236 -17.84 -6.59 15.52
N ALA A 237 -16.67 -6.60 14.88
CA ALA A 237 -16.53 -7.10 13.53
C ALA A 237 -15.12 -7.64 13.30
N VAL A 238 -15.01 -8.62 12.40
CA VAL A 238 -13.75 -9.20 11.95
C VAL A 238 -13.76 -9.18 10.43
N ALA A 239 -12.69 -8.65 9.85
CA ALA A 239 -12.42 -8.80 8.43
C ALA A 239 -11.20 -9.70 8.26
N THR A 240 -11.26 -10.68 7.35
CA THR A 240 -10.24 -11.73 7.23
C THR A 240 -9.84 -11.92 5.78
N ALA A 241 -8.53 -12.03 5.52
CA ALA A 241 -7.98 -12.42 4.23
C ALA A 241 -6.99 -13.59 4.40
N THR A 242 -6.99 -14.52 3.45
CA THR A 242 -5.95 -15.56 3.39
C THR A 242 -4.69 -14.97 2.77
N ILE A 243 -3.60 -14.95 3.54
CA ILE A 243 -2.33 -14.38 3.13
C ILE A 243 -1.39 -15.48 2.69
N ASN A 244 -0.81 -15.29 1.50
CA ASN A 244 0.37 -16.03 1.07
C ASN A 244 1.60 -15.13 1.22
N ALA A 245 2.63 -15.60 1.93
CA ALA A 245 3.84 -14.84 2.21
C ALA A 245 4.53 -14.30 0.95
N SER A 246 4.41 -14.94 -0.20
CA SER A 246 4.99 -14.44 -1.46
C SER A 246 4.20 -13.28 -2.09
N ARG A 247 2.92 -13.14 -1.77
CA ARG A 247 1.99 -12.18 -2.40
C ARG A 247 1.59 -11.04 -1.48
N GLY A 248 1.55 -11.30 -0.16
CA GLY A 248 0.92 -10.39 0.78
C GLY A 248 -0.60 -10.36 0.64
N GLY A 249 -1.22 -9.29 1.13
CA GLY A 249 -2.65 -9.05 1.04
C GLY A 249 -3.06 -7.79 1.79
N ALA A 250 -4.34 -7.48 1.81
CA ALA A 250 -4.88 -6.32 2.50
C ALA A 250 -6.23 -6.64 3.11
N VAL A 251 -6.51 -6.02 4.25
CA VAL A 251 -7.80 -6.10 4.95
C VAL A 251 -8.21 -4.69 5.38
N ALA A 252 -9.44 -4.29 5.04
CA ALA A 252 -10.04 -3.05 5.48
C ALA A 252 -11.22 -3.32 6.42
N LEU A 253 -11.29 -2.56 7.52
CA LEU A 253 -12.41 -2.62 8.46
C LEU A 253 -12.60 -1.26 9.13
N GLY A 254 -13.81 -0.70 9.04
CA GLY A 254 -14.08 0.65 9.53
C GLY A 254 -13.23 1.69 8.80
N ASN A 255 -12.45 2.47 9.55
CA ASN A 255 -11.57 3.52 9.03
C ASN A 255 -10.10 3.08 8.92
N ILE A 256 -9.85 1.77 8.87
CA ILE A 256 -8.52 1.17 8.90
C ILE A 256 -8.34 0.28 7.68
N LEU A 257 -7.19 0.43 7.03
CA LEU A 257 -6.65 -0.49 6.05
C LEU A 257 -5.35 -1.06 6.61
N ALA A 258 -5.30 -2.39 6.75
CA ALA A 258 -4.11 -3.14 7.10
C ALA A 258 -3.56 -3.84 5.86
N VAL A 259 -2.27 -3.67 5.58
CA VAL A 259 -1.61 -4.24 4.41
C VAL A 259 -0.45 -5.13 4.84
N VAL A 260 -0.57 -6.42 4.53
CA VAL A 260 0.48 -7.40 4.73
C VAL A 260 1.37 -7.42 3.50
N GLN A 261 2.64 -7.06 3.68
CA GLN A 261 3.59 -6.93 2.57
C GLN A 261 3.98 -8.31 2.00
N PRO A 262 4.34 -8.41 0.71
CA PRO A 262 5.08 -9.56 0.19
C PRO A 262 6.36 -9.81 1.01
N GLY A 263 6.71 -11.07 1.20
CA GLY A 263 7.79 -11.54 2.06
C GLY A 263 7.44 -11.65 3.55
N THR A 264 6.16 -11.51 3.94
CA THR A 264 5.72 -11.55 5.34
C THR A 264 5.18 -12.93 5.72
N TYR A 265 5.88 -13.59 6.64
CA TYR A 265 5.56 -14.88 7.23
C TYR A 265 4.92 -14.67 8.60
N LEU A 266 4.05 -15.58 9.01
CA LEU A 266 3.58 -15.67 10.38
C LEU A 266 4.52 -16.55 11.18
N PHE A 267 5.12 -16.01 12.24
CA PHE A 267 5.86 -16.76 13.24
C PHE A 267 4.98 -17.04 14.45
N THR A 268 4.74 -18.32 14.75
CA THR A 268 3.88 -18.75 15.87
C THR A 268 4.64 -19.07 17.16
N GLY A 269 5.90 -18.67 17.26
CA GLY A 269 6.80 -19.07 18.35
C GLY A 269 7.56 -20.37 18.07
N SER A 270 7.01 -21.25 17.23
CA SER A 270 7.62 -22.55 16.89
C SER A 270 7.81 -22.77 15.38
N ALA A 271 6.99 -22.13 14.54
CA ALA A 271 7.01 -22.32 13.09
C ALA A 271 6.89 -20.99 12.34
N LEU A 272 7.48 -20.96 11.13
CA LEU A 272 7.23 -19.92 10.13
C LEU A 272 6.22 -20.45 9.11
N GLN A 273 5.08 -19.79 9.00
CA GLN A 273 4.02 -20.15 8.06
C GLN A 273 4.03 -19.24 6.84
N THR A 274 3.85 -19.85 5.67
CA THR A 274 3.76 -19.18 4.37
C THR A 274 2.34 -18.91 3.93
N LEU A 275 1.36 -19.60 4.52
CA LEU A 275 -0.06 -19.45 4.25
C LEU A 275 -0.78 -19.40 5.58
N TYR A 276 -1.50 -18.32 5.86
CA TYR A 276 -2.20 -18.09 7.12
C TYR A 276 -3.40 -17.19 6.89
N ASN A 277 -4.36 -17.20 7.81
CA ASN A 277 -5.45 -16.23 7.81
C ASN A 277 -5.01 -15.01 8.61
N PHE A 278 -5.09 -13.84 8.00
CA PHE A 278 -4.86 -12.56 8.65
C PHE A 278 -6.20 -11.86 8.82
N SER A 279 -6.47 -11.39 10.03
CA SER A 279 -7.69 -10.65 10.32
C SER A 279 -7.40 -9.31 10.95
N LEU A 280 -8.25 -8.34 10.65
CA LEU A 280 -8.36 -7.08 11.36
C LEU A 280 -9.66 -7.14 12.18
N VAL A 281 -9.52 -7.01 13.50
CA VAL A 281 -10.64 -7.07 14.45
C VAL A 281 -10.96 -5.65 14.89
N TYR A 282 -12.23 -5.27 14.85
CA TYR A 282 -12.74 -4.04 15.45
C TYR A 282 -13.43 -4.37 16.77
N TYR A 283 -13.03 -3.68 17.83
CA TYR A 283 -13.55 -3.82 19.18
C TYR A 283 -14.31 -2.58 19.63
N SER A 284 -15.43 -2.80 20.30
CA SER A 284 -15.97 -1.80 21.21
C SER A 284 -15.08 -1.73 22.47
N SER A 285 -14.81 -0.51 22.93
CA SER A 285 -13.85 -0.27 24.02
C SER A 285 -14.58 0.00 25.34
N ASN A 286 -14.92 -1.06 26.08
CA ASN A 286 -15.45 -0.96 27.43
C ASN A 286 -14.33 -1.01 28.49
N ILE A 287 -13.35 -0.11 28.31
CA ILE A 287 -12.20 0.03 29.20
C ILE A 287 -12.07 1.48 29.68
N SER A 288 -11.36 1.67 30.78
CA SER A 288 -11.02 3.02 31.24
C SER A 288 -9.97 3.65 30.31
N GLY A 289 -10.02 4.97 30.17
CA GLY A 289 -9.00 5.73 29.45
C GLY A 289 -7.69 5.86 30.22
N ILE A 290 -6.70 6.52 29.60
CA ILE A 290 -5.37 6.79 30.18
C ILE A 290 -5.02 8.26 30.00
N ASN A 291 -4.31 8.85 30.98
CA ASN A 291 -3.83 10.23 30.94
C ASN A 291 -4.92 11.27 30.61
N GLY A 292 -6.14 11.07 31.13
CA GLY A 292 -7.28 11.95 30.89
C GLY A 292 -7.91 11.85 29.50
N MET A 293 -7.41 10.97 28.62
CA MET A 293 -8.02 10.69 27.31
C MET A 293 -9.04 9.56 27.43
N LYS A 294 -10.08 9.60 26.59
CA LYS A 294 -11.14 8.58 26.56
C LYS A 294 -10.94 7.63 25.36
N PRO A 295 -11.21 6.32 25.52
CA PRO A 295 -11.23 5.39 24.39
C PRO A 295 -12.31 5.77 23.38
N LEU A 296 -11.95 5.72 22.10
CA LEU A 296 -12.85 5.95 20.99
C LEU A 296 -13.18 4.65 20.26
N ALA A 297 -12.14 3.87 19.97
CA ALA A 297 -12.21 2.62 19.23
C ALA A 297 -10.97 1.80 19.56
N ALA A 298 -11.05 0.48 19.39
CA ALA A 298 -9.89 -0.38 19.49
C ALA A 298 -9.91 -1.40 18.36
N TYR A 299 -8.73 -1.81 17.94
CA TYR A 299 -8.59 -2.84 16.94
C TYR A 299 -7.37 -3.70 17.27
N ALA A 300 -7.32 -4.87 16.68
CA ALA A 300 -6.13 -5.72 16.72
C ALA A 300 -5.95 -6.41 15.38
N PHE A 301 -4.73 -6.86 15.11
CA PHE A 301 -4.58 -7.97 14.18
C PHE A 301 -4.90 -9.27 14.91
N ALA A 302 -5.44 -10.23 14.17
CA ALA A 302 -5.43 -11.63 14.54
C ALA A 302 -4.75 -12.43 13.43
N ALA A 303 -4.11 -13.54 13.80
CA ALA A 303 -3.55 -14.47 12.83
C ALA A 303 -4.04 -15.88 13.17
N ASP A 304 -4.56 -16.58 12.17
CA ASP A 304 -5.27 -17.87 12.32
C ASP A 304 -6.35 -17.83 13.41
N GLY A 305 -7.05 -16.70 13.51
CA GLY A 305 -8.12 -16.47 14.47
C GLY A 305 -7.65 -16.10 15.88
N GLU A 306 -6.35 -15.94 16.13
CA GLU A 306 -5.83 -15.60 17.46
C GLU A 306 -5.23 -14.19 17.55
N VAL A 307 -5.60 -13.47 18.61
CA VAL A 307 -4.97 -12.22 19.04
C VAL A 307 -4.00 -12.54 20.16
N THR A 308 -2.70 -12.50 19.86
CA THR A 308 -1.66 -12.89 20.80
C THR A 308 -0.32 -12.21 20.51
N ALA A 309 0.34 -11.73 21.58
CA ALA A 309 1.70 -11.22 21.50
C ALA A 309 2.74 -12.32 21.22
N GLY A 310 2.38 -13.60 21.39
CA GLY A 310 3.24 -14.74 21.06
C GLY A 310 3.50 -14.90 19.57
N TYR A 311 2.61 -14.37 18.73
CA TYR A 311 2.77 -14.36 17.28
C TYR A 311 3.50 -13.11 16.81
N ALA A 312 4.11 -13.21 15.64
CA ALA A 312 4.77 -12.08 14.97
C ALA A 312 4.75 -12.23 13.46
N PHE A 313 4.60 -11.11 12.77
CA PHE A 313 4.81 -10.98 11.33
C PHE A 313 6.30 -10.69 11.09
N VAL A 314 6.95 -11.56 10.31
CA VAL A 314 8.41 -11.53 10.12
C VAL A 314 8.80 -11.84 8.69
N SER A 315 10.02 -11.50 8.31
CA SER A 315 10.64 -11.96 7.07
C SER A 315 11.07 -13.42 7.19
N ALA A 316 11.51 -14.03 6.08
CA ALA A 316 12.06 -15.39 6.07
C ALA A 316 13.23 -15.60 7.06
N ASN A 317 13.94 -14.53 7.43
CA ASN A 317 15.06 -14.56 8.38
C ASN A 317 14.63 -14.24 9.82
N GLY A 318 13.33 -14.17 10.11
CA GLY A 318 12.81 -13.86 11.44
C GLY A 318 12.89 -12.38 11.85
N THR A 319 13.33 -11.48 10.96
CA THR A 319 13.33 -10.03 11.24
C THR A 319 11.90 -9.50 11.19
N PRO A 320 11.46 -8.66 12.16
CA PRO A 320 10.12 -8.07 12.16
C PRO A 320 9.75 -7.42 10.82
N MET A 321 8.56 -7.76 10.32
CA MET A 321 7.96 -7.18 9.11
C MET A 321 6.66 -6.49 9.51
N PRO A 322 6.58 -5.15 9.42
CA PRO A 322 5.38 -4.44 9.81
C PRO A 322 4.24 -4.71 8.84
N VAL A 323 3.04 -4.92 9.38
CA VAL A 323 1.79 -4.77 8.64
C VAL A 323 1.52 -3.27 8.56
N ILE A 324 1.54 -2.73 7.33
CA ILE A 324 1.35 -1.31 7.09
C ILE A 324 -0.10 -0.98 7.43
N THR A 325 -0.30 -0.09 8.40
CA THR A 325 -1.65 0.28 8.85
C THR A 325 -1.92 1.71 8.45
N ILE A 326 -2.90 1.93 7.59
CA ILE A 326 -3.36 3.24 7.15
C ILE A 326 -4.69 3.49 7.85
N ALA A 327 -4.78 4.61 8.56
CA ALA A 327 -5.96 4.95 9.33
C ALA A 327 -6.44 6.36 8.99
N LEU A 328 -7.76 6.51 8.82
CA LEU A 328 -8.40 7.80 8.62
C LEU A 328 -8.94 8.30 9.96
N TRP A 329 -8.23 9.21 10.60
CA TRP A 329 -8.61 9.77 11.90
C TRP A 329 -8.55 11.29 11.93
N PRO A 330 -9.39 11.95 12.76
CA PRO A 330 -9.26 13.36 13.02
C PRO A 330 -7.87 13.71 13.58
N PRO A 331 -7.35 14.92 13.30
CA PRO A 331 -6.12 15.42 13.91
C PRO A 331 -6.18 15.34 15.45
N GLY A 332 -5.04 15.01 16.07
CA GLY A 332 -4.93 14.89 17.53
C GLY A 332 -5.40 13.54 18.10
N THR A 333 -5.84 12.61 17.26
CA THR A 333 -6.07 11.22 17.68
C THR A 333 -4.73 10.51 17.87
N THR A 334 -4.58 9.78 18.97
CA THR A 334 -3.43 8.91 19.23
C THR A 334 -3.92 7.51 19.54
N SER A 335 -3.05 6.50 19.48
CA SER A 335 -3.36 5.18 20.00
C SER A 335 -2.29 4.69 20.95
N TRP A 336 -2.69 3.76 21.81
CA TRP A 336 -1.79 3.05 22.70
C TRP A 336 -1.98 1.55 22.53
N THR A 337 -0.87 0.82 22.51
CA THR A 337 -0.88 -0.63 22.61
C THR A 337 -1.44 -1.04 23.97
N TRP A 338 -2.44 -1.89 23.95
CA TRP A 338 -3.10 -2.47 25.12
C TRP A 338 -2.88 -3.97 25.11
N LEU A 339 -2.27 -4.51 26.15
CA LEU A 339 -1.97 -5.94 26.23
C LEU A 339 -2.91 -6.64 27.21
N ALA A 340 -3.65 -7.62 26.71
CA ALA A 340 -4.37 -8.59 27.52
C ALA A 340 -3.41 -9.49 28.30
N GLN A 341 -3.89 -10.14 29.36
CA GLN A 341 -3.10 -11.10 30.15
C GLN A 341 -2.84 -12.42 29.42
N SER A 342 -3.77 -12.81 28.54
CA SER A 342 -3.69 -14.05 27.76
C SER A 342 -4.04 -13.78 26.30
N SER A 343 -3.69 -14.74 25.43
CA SER A 343 -4.25 -14.79 24.08
C SER A 343 -5.77 -14.97 24.14
N ALA A 344 -6.46 -14.50 23.11
CA ALA A 344 -7.87 -14.80 22.89
C ALA A 344 -8.15 -15.03 21.41
N SER A 345 -9.27 -15.69 21.13
CA SER A 345 -9.82 -15.73 19.78
C SER A 345 -10.19 -14.32 19.31
N ALA A 346 -10.13 -14.10 18.00
CA ALA A 346 -10.59 -12.87 17.33
C ALA A 346 -12.09 -12.59 17.57
N TYR A 347 -12.84 -13.60 17.99
CA TYR A 347 -14.28 -13.57 18.25
C TYR A 347 -14.61 -13.55 19.75
N GLU A 348 -13.60 -13.50 20.61
CA GLU A 348 -13.76 -13.46 22.06
C GLU A 348 -13.32 -12.13 22.65
N ASP A 349 -13.86 -11.83 23.84
CA ASP A 349 -13.52 -10.62 24.57
C ASP A 349 -12.07 -10.66 25.07
N LEU A 350 -11.40 -9.52 24.96
CA LEU A 350 -10.11 -9.30 25.57
C LEU A 350 -10.30 -8.54 26.89
N ALA A 351 -10.25 -9.28 27.99
CA ALA A 351 -10.41 -8.75 29.35
C ALA A 351 -9.07 -8.56 30.07
N MET A 352 -9.10 -7.80 31.18
CA MET A 352 -8.02 -7.70 32.18
C MET A 352 -6.65 -7.21 31.67
N GLY A 353 -6.59 -6.50 30.54
CA GLY A 353 -5.36 -5.94 30.02
C GLY A 353 -5.02 -4.54 30.54
N SER A 354 -3.93 -3.98 30.01
CA SER A 354 -3.44 -2.64 30.38
C SER A 354 -2.69 -1.97 29.23
N TYR A 355 -2.75 -0.64 29.17
CA TYR A 355 -1.94 0.17 28.28
C TYR A 355 -0.45 0.00 28.59
N LYS A 356 0.37 -0.05 27.54
CA LYS A 356 1.83 -0.24 27.68
C LYS A 356 2.63 0.94 27.17
N PHE A 357 2.43 1.30 25.91
CA PHE A 357 3.17 2.38 25.27
C PHE A 357 2.33 3.04 24.17
N PRO A 358 2.58 4.32 23.89
CA PRO A 358 1.94 5.01 22.77
C PRO A 358 2.45 4.42 21.46
N ASP A 359 1.56 4.34 20.47
CA ASP A 359 1.92 3.93 19.12
C ASP A 359 2.41 5.14 18.32
N VAL A 360 3.40 4.92 17.45
CA VAL A 360 3.97 5.98 16.62
C VAL A 360 3.32 5.97 15.24
N TRP A 361 2.69 7.07 14.90
CA TRP A 361 2.04 7.28 13.62
C TRP A 361 2.75 8.37 12.82
N VAL A 362 2.81 8.20 11.50
CA VAL A 362 3.32 9.20 10.56
C VAL A 362 2.14 9.84 9.84
N GLU A 363 2.01 11.16 9.90
CA GLU A 363 0.94 11.89 9.23
C GLU A 363 1.14 11.92 7.71
N ALA A 364 0.04 11.79 6.96
CA ALA A 364 0.01 11.82 5.51
C ALA A 364 -1.34 12.39 5.02
N GLY A 365 -1.43 13.72 4.92
CA GLY A 365 -2.69 14.39 4.56
C GLY A 365 -3.77 14.07 5.60
N PRO A 366 -4.94 13.52 5.22
CA PRO A 366 -5.98 13.13 6.17
C PRO A 366 -5.71 11.77 6.85
N PHE A 367 -4.65 11.06 6.46
CA PHE A 367 -4.32 9.74 6.99
C PHE A 367 -3.22 9.81 8.04
N ILE A 368 -3.22 8.83 8.92
CA ILE A 368 -2.07 8.49 9.77
C ILE A 368 -1.64 7.06 9.44
N VAL A 369 -0.33 6.82 9.35
CA VAL A 369 0.23 5.54 8.93
C VAL A 369 1.16 4.99 10.00
N ASN A 370 0.93 3.73 10.41
CA ASN A 370 1.83 2.99 11.28
C ASN A 370 2.70 2.03 10.45
N LEU A 371 4.01 2.09 10.70
CA LEU A 371 5.04 1.28 10.02
C LEU A 371 5.79 0.36 11.00
N GLN A 372 5.21 0.10 12.17
CA GLN A 372 5.85 -0.59 13.28
C GLN A 372 5.06 -1.77 13.81
N PHE A 373 3.77 -1.91 13.50
CA PHE A 373 2.96 -3.02 13.99
C PHE A 373 3.35 -4.32 13.30
N PHE A 374 3.96 -5.23 14.07
CA PHE A 374 4.32 -6.57 13.59
C PHE A 374 3.80 -7.68 14.51
N ARG A 375 3.00 -7.36 15.53
CA ARG A 375 2.43 -8.35 16.45
C ARG A 375 0.90 -8.23 16.49
N PRO A 376 0.18 -9.36 16.61
CA PRO A 376 -1.26 -9.39 16.88
C PRO A 376 -1.57 -8.94 18.32
N VAL A 377 -1.56 -7.62 18.54
CA VAL A 377 -1.93 -7.03 19.83
C VAL A 377 -2.93 -5.90 19.62
N PRO A 378 -3.84 -5.66 20.58
CA PRO A 378 -4.75 -4.54 20.51
C PRO A 378 -4.04 -3.20 20.59
N TRP A 379 -4.55 -2.26 19.81
CA TRP A 379 -4.25 -0.85 19.93
C TRP A 379 -5.58 -0.11 20.11
N VAL A 380 -5.58 0.86 21.02
CA VAL A 380 -6.78 1.60 21.42
C VAL A 380 -6.60 3.05 21.03
N PHE A 381 -7.45 3.55 20.13
CA PHE A 381 -7.50 4.97 19.80
C PHE A 381 -8.15 5.77 20.92
N LEU A 382 -7.54 6.91 21.21
CA LEU A 382 -7.86 7.78 22.32
C LEU A 382 -8.00 9.21 21.81
N ALA A 383 -8.96 9.95 22.37
CA ALA A 383 -9.05 11.38 22.21
C ALA A 383 -9.06 12.09 23.57
N GLY A 384 -8.33 13.21 23.64
CA GLY A 384 -8.43 14.14 24.74
C GLY A 384 -9.72 14.95 24.64
N GLY A 385 -10.36 15.23 25.78
CA GLY A 385 -11.24 16.39 25.84
C GLY A 385 -10.38 17.62 25.58
N ALA A 386 -10.73 18.44 24.60
CA ALA A 386 -10.07 19.72 24.40
C ALA A 386 -10.08 20.46 25.74
N SER A 387 -8.91 20.64 26.35
CA SER A 387 -8.79 21.56 27.48
C SER A 387 -8.95 22.96 26.91
N SER A 388 -10.16 23.51 27.00
CA SER A 388 -10.42 24.93 26.86
C SER A 388 -9.70 25.67 27.98
N SER A 389 -8.40 25.91 27.81
CA SER A 389 -7.69 26.93 28.58
C SER A 389 -8.02 28.31 28.02
N GLN A 390 -9.31 28.69 28.06
CA GLN A 390 -9.67 30.09 28.11
C GLN A 390 -9.54 30.52 29.57
N GLY A 391 -8.36 31.03 29.91
CA GLY A 391 -8.16 31.80 31.13
C GLY A 391 -9.20 32.91 31.16
N SER A 392 -10.10 32.86 32.14
CA SER A 392 -10.89 34.03 32.51
C SER A 392 -9.93 35.05 33.10
N PRO A 393 -9.80 36.27 32.55
CA PRO A 393 -9.11 37.33 33.24
C PRO A 393 -10.02 37.77 34.39
N SER A 394 -9.58 37.54 35.62
CA SER A 394 -10.15 38.19 36.80
C SER A 394 -9.84 39.69 36.74
N GLY A 395 -10.74 40.45 36.13
CA GLY A 395 -10.72 41.91 36.17
C GLY A 395 -10.98 42.41 37.59
N GLY A 396 -9.95 42.98 38.21
CA GLY A 396 -10.04 43.66 39.49
C GLY A 396 -10.92 44.91 39.39
N SER A 397 -11.93 44.97 40.25
CA SER A 397 -12.73 46.16 40.51
C SER A 397 -11.97 47.08 41.45
N SER A 398 -11.62 48.27 40.97
CA SER A 398 -11.17 49.40 41.80
C SER A 398 -12.39 50.05 42.45
N GLY A 399 -12.43 50.03 43.79
CA GLY A 399 -13.39 50.79 44.58
C GLY A 399 -12.86 52.20 44.85
N GLY A 400 -13.57 53.20 44.35
CA GLY A 400 -13.52 54.58 44.86
C GLY A 400 -14.78 54.85 45.67
N GLY A 401 -14.58 55.36 46.90
CA GLY A 401 -15.61 55.70 47.87
C GLY A 401 -14.98 55.99 49.21
#